data_AF-A0A5B7HI19-F1
#
_entry.id   AF-A0A5B7HI19-F1
#
_cell.length_a   1.000
_cell.length_b   1.000
_cell.length_c   1.000
_cell.angle_alpha   90.00
_cell.angle_beta   90.00
_cell.angle_gamma   90.00
#
_symmetry.space_group_name_H-M   'P 1'
#
loop_
_entity.id
_entity.type
_entity.pdbx_description
1 polymer ?
#
loop_
_entity_poly.entity_id
_entity_poly.type
_entity_poly.pdbx_seq_one_letter_code
_entity_poly.pdbx_strand_id
1 'polypeptide(L)' 'MYKIKKTRGYVKKIRMRQCVKDIGKYCFPHRKVEKWNALNNEVVTAHNVHNLKEKLDKWKHGERIS' A
#
# COMPACT_ATOMS: atom_id res chain seq x y z
N MET A 1 -21.47 -43.07 -5.83
CA MET A 1 -21.17 -42.13 -4.73
C MET A 1 -19.66 -41.94 -4.61
N TYR A 2 -19.10 -40.84 -5.13
CA TYR A 2 -17.65 -40.61 -5.03
C TYR A 2 -17.31 -40.05 -3.64
N LYS A 3 -16.58 -40.85 -2.84
CA LYS A 3 -16.02 -40.42 -1.55
C LYS A 3 -14.95 -39.35 -1.79
N ILE A 4 -15.20 -38.12 -1.36
CA ILE A 4 -14.21 -37.05 -1.33
C ILE A 4 -13.16 -37.38 -0.27
N LYS A 5 -11.95 -37.77 -0.69
CA LYS A 5 -10.81 -37.98 0.18
C LYS A 5 -10.40 -36.64 0.80
N LYS A 6 -10.46 -36.53 2.13
CA LYS A 6 -9.97 -35.38 2.89
C LYS A 6 -8.43 -35.42 2.90
N THR A 7 -7.80 -34.84 1.88
CA THR A 7 -6.34 -34.68 1.85
C THR A 7 -5.93 -33.71 2.97
N ARG A 8 -4.99 -34.13 3.84
CA ARG A 8 -4.33 -33.28 4.85
C ARG A 8 -3.68 -32.09 4.13
N GLY A 9 -4.42 -30.98 4.04
CA GLY A 9 -3.96 -29.78 3.34
C GLY A 9 -2.94 -29.02 4.19
N TYR A 10 -1.87 -28.59 3.53
CA TYR A 10 -0.84 -27.69 4.04
C TYR A 10 -1.43 -26.51 4.84
N VAL A 11 -1.02 -26.38 6.10
CA VAL A 11 -1.64 -25.45 7.08
C VAL A 11 -1.47 -23.98 6.70
N LYS A 12 -0.42 -23.63 5.94
CA LYS A 12 -0.16 -22.25 5.47
C LYS A 12 -0.85 -21.92 4.15
N LYS A 13 -1.78 -22.75 3.65
CA LYS A 13 -2.52 -22.43 2.43
C LYS A 13 -3.48 -21.27 2.74
N ILE A 14 -3.07 -20.06 2.37
CA ILE A 14 -3.91 -18.86 2.44
C ILE A 14 -5.18 -19.15 1.65
N ARG A 15 -6.32 -19.22 2.35
CA ARG A 15 -7.61 -19.39 1.71
C ARG A 15 -7.94 -18.08 0.99
N MET A 16 -8.33 -18.15 -0.28
CA MET A 16 -8.66 -16.97 -1.11
C MET A 16 -9.61 -15.99 -0.41
N ARG A 17 -10.59 -16.51 0.35
CA ARG A 17 -11.54 -15.69 1.13
C ARG A 17 -10.89 -14.89 2.28
N GLN A 18 -9.79 -15.39 2.84
CA GLN A 18 -9.03 -14.69 3.88
C GLN A 18 -8.17 -13.59 3.26
N CYS A 19 -7.56 -13.87 2.10
CA CYS A 19 -6.77 -12.90 1.34
C CYS A 19 -7.55 -11.63 1.00
N VAL A 20 -8.82 -11.73 0.56
CA VAL A 20 -9.65 -10.54 0.26
C VAL A 20 -9.87 -9.66 1.50
N LYS A 21 -10.05 -10.26 2.68
CA LYS A 21 -10.21 -9.53 3.94
C LYS A 21 -8.93 -8.82 4.36
N ASP A 22 -7.80 -9.50 4.17
CA ASP A 22 -6.48 -8.96 4.50
C ASP A 22 -6.10 -7.82 3.54
N ILE A 23 -6.42 -7.94 2.24
CA ILE A 23 -6.25 -6.85 1.27
C ILE A 23 -7.02 -5.61 1.73
N GLY A 24 -8.32 -5.73 2.04
CA GLY A 24 -9.09 -4.57 2.53
C GLY A 24 -8.54 -3.97 3.83
N LYS A 25 -7.98 -4.80 4.73
CA LYS A 25 -7.43 -4.34 6.02
C LYS A 25 -6.08 -3.65 5.88
N TYR A 26 -5.22 -4.13 5.00
CA TYR A 26 -3.83 -3.67 4.87
C TYR A 26 -3.60 -2.75 3.68
N CYS A 27 -4.57 -2.61 2.76
CA CYS A 27 -4.47 -1.66 1.66
C CYS A 27 -4.79 -0.23 2.11
N PHE A 28 -4.08 0.71 1.53
CA PHE A 28 -4.38 2.12 1.69
C PHE A 28 -5.62 2.49 0.87
N PRO A 29 -6.48 3.38 1.38
CA PRO A 29 -7.58 3.95 0.59
C PRO A 29 -7.05 4.58 -0.70
N HIS A 30 -7.80 4.44 -1.79
CA HIS A 30 -7.41 4.94 -3.11
C HIS A 30 -7.03 6.43 -3.07
N ARG A 31 -7.82 7.26 -2.36
CA ARG A 31 -7.55 8.69 -2.12
C ARG A 31 -6.17 8.98 -1.50
N LYS A 32 -5.64 8.07 -0.68
CA LYS A 32 -4.27 8.23 -0.14
C LYS A 32 -3.24 7.90 -1.21
N VAL A 33 -3.46 6.82 -1.95
CA VAL A 33 -2.55 6.38 -3.02
C VAL A 33 -2.42 7.44 -4.12
N GLU A 34 -3.53 8.05 -4.55
CA GLU A 34 -3.49 9.15 -5.54
C GLU A 34 -2.63 10.33 -5.08
N LYS A 35 -2.78 10.76 -3.83
CA LYS A 35 -1.96 11.84 -3.27
C LYS A 35 -0.48 11.49 -3.20
N TRP A 36 -0.15 10.23 -2.90
CA TRP A 36 1.23 9.74 -2.90
C TRP A 36 1.81 9.68 -4.32
N ASN A 37 1.03 9.22 -5.30
CA ASN A 37 1.45 9.15 -6.70
C ASN A 37 1.59 10.53 -7.36
N ALA A 38 0.91 11.55 -6.83
CA ALA A 38 1.06 12.94 -7.27
C ALA A 38 2.34 13.60 -6.73
N LEU A 39 3.05 12.98 -5.78
CA LEU A 39 4.30 13.51 -5.28
C LEU A 39 5.41 13.35 -6.33
N ASN A 40 6.34 14.31 -6.35
CA ASN A 40 7.52 14.22 -7.18
C ASN A 40 8.42 13.05 -6.71
N ASN A 41 9.02 12.31 -7.66
CA ASN A 41 9.98 11.23 -7.40
C ASN A 41 11.12 11.66 -6.49
N GLU A 42 11.57 12.92 -6.55
CA GLU A 42 12.60 13.44 -5.66
C GLU A 42 12.19 13.47 -4.18
N VAL A 43 10.90 13.67 -3.90
CA VAL A 43 10.33 13.63 -2.54
C VAL A 43 10.30 12.17 -2.09
N VAL A 44 9.80 11.27 -2.94
CA VAL A 44 9.63 9.84 -2.63
C VAL A 44 10.98 9.12 -2.44
N THR A 45 12.02 9.52 -3.16
CA THR A 45 13.37 8.92 -3.10
C THR A 45 14.23 9.44 -1.94
N ALA A 46 13.67 10.23 -1.02
CA ALA A 46 14.41 10.75 0.12
C ALA A 46 14.93 9.62 1.03
N HIS A 47 16.24 9.62 1.32
CA HIS A 47 16.90 8.59 2.13
C HIS A 47 16.54 8.64 3.63
N ASN A 48 16.05 9.77 4.13
CA ASN A 48 15.72 9.96 5.55
C ASN A 48 14.34 10.60 5.70
N VAL A 49 13.64 10.26 6.78
CA VAL A 49 12.33 10.82 7.14
C VAL A 49 12.40 12.34 7.30
N HIS A 50 13.50 12.87 7.85
CA HIS A 50 13.69 14.31 7.97
C HIS A 50 13.77 15.00 6.60
N ASN A 51 14.56 14.44 5.69
CA ASN A 51 14.70 14.92 4.31
C ASN A 51 13.37 14.79 3.53
N LEU A 52 12.62 13.71 3.75
CA LEU A 52 11.28 13.53 3.18
C LEU A 52 10.34 14.65 3.62
N LYS A 53 10.35 15.00 4.92
CA LYS A 53 9.51 16.09 5.47
C LYS A 53 9.88 17.42 4.83
N GLU A 54 11.15 17.78 4.78
CA GLU A 54 11.60 19.05 4.18
C GLU A 54 11.23 19.16 2.70
N LYS A 55 11.43 18.09 1.92
CA LYS A 55 11.08 18.06 0.50
C LYS A 55 9.56 18.13 0.28
N LEU A 56 8.79 17.47 1.14
CA LEU A 56 7.33 17.52 1.09
C LEU A 56 6.79 18.90 1.45
N ASP A 57 7.36 19.56 2.45
CA ASP A 57 6.97 20.93 2.83
C ASP A 57 7.30 21.92 1.71
N LYS A 58 8.49 21.80 1.09
CA LYS A 58 8.86 22.60 -0.09
C LYS A 58 7.89 22.39 -1.26
N TRP A 59 7.53 21.14 -1.56
CA TRP A 59 6.55 20.82 -2.61
C TRP A 59 5.18 21.48 -2.34
N LYS A 60 4.67 21.40 -1.11
CA LYS A 60 3.39 22.04 -0.73
C LYS A 60 3.42 23.56 -0.77
N HIS A 61 4.57 24.18 -0.46
CA HIS A 61 4.71 25.64 -0.47
C HIS A 61 5.01 26.20 -1.86
N GLY A 62 5.65 25.41 -2.74
CA GLY A 62 5.90 25.77 -4.13
C GLY A 62 4.63 25.87 -4.98
N GLU A 63 3.60 25.06 -4.68
CA GLU A 63 2.29 25.11 -5.36
C GLU A 63 1.44 26.35 -5.01
N ARG A 64 1.84 27.19 -4.04
CA ARG A 64 1.08 28.40 -3.65
C ARG A 64 1.47 29.66 -4.43
N ILE A 65 2.44 29.57 -5.34
CA ILE A 65 2.84 30.68 -6.23
C ILE A 65 2.70 30.21 -7.68
N SER A 66 1.45 30.13 -8.15
CA SER A 66 1.10 30.28 -9.58
C SER A 66 -0.27 30.94 -9.68
#